data_AF-A0AAW3SVD5-F1
#
_entry.id   AF-A0AAW3SVD5-F1
#
_cell.length_a   1.000
_cell.length_b   1.000
_cell.length_c   1.000
_cell.angle_alpha   90.00
_cell.angle_beta   90.00
_cell.angle_gamma   90.00
#
_symmetry.space_group_name_H-M   'P 1'
#
loop_
_entity.id
_entity.type
_entity.pdbx_description
1 polymer ?
#
loop_
_entity_poly.entity_id
_entity_poly.type
_entity_poly.pdbx_seq_one_letter_code
_entity_poly.pdbx_strand_id
1 'polypeptide(L)'
;MQTTKDTLKSSRHNFGEDPFGYCVLARHKLGLASTIAGFPVDITKPATENELKNPVLWLTQAHALSEAAIAVLEKDPAFGVIPSSIRDVCDSQYCAVGLMLVGYSLEICLKSMMIMREGIDGYKAIEKKNRHHRLHQLASFIPELSEKDLAILKGLTHFVYWAGRYPDPGSGREDDVEDIFNISEEYQISAKDIFTLLTKVMQYSLCIAEKT
;
A
#
# COMPACT_ATOMS: atom_id res chain seq x y z
N MET A 1 0.16 30.87 -21.14
CA MET A 1 -0.35 30.88 -19.75
C MET A 1 -0.93 29.49 -19.48
N GLN A 2 -0.27 28.69 -18.66
CA GLN A 2 -0.69 27.31 -18.39
C GLN A 2 -1.92 27.36 -17.48
N THR A 3 -3.01 26.70 -17.87
CA THR A 3 -4.24 26.73 -17.05
C THR A 3 -4.02 25.94 -15.76
N THR A 4 -4.74 26.25 -14.68
CA THR A 4 -4.64 25.52 -13.40
C THR A 4 -4.87 24.00 -13.56
N LYS A 5 -5.63 23.60 -14.60
CA LYS A 5 -5.85 22.19 -14.97
C LYS A 5 -4.62 21.53 -15.59
N ASP A 6 -3.77 22.27 -16.30
CA ASP A 6 -2.55 21.74 -16.92
C ASP A 6 -1.48 21.42 -15.87
N THR A 7 -1.46 22.13 -14.74
CA THR A 7 -0.60 21.84 -13.57
C THR A 7 -0.93 20.56 -12.82
N LEU A 8 -2.12 19.98 -13.02
CA LEU A 8 -2.55 18.74 -12.33
C LEU A 8 -2.20 17.46 -13.10
N LYS A 9 -1.86 17.55 -14.39
CA LYS A 9 -1.59 16.36 -15.22
C LYS A 9 -0.33 15.61 -14.75
N SER A 10 -0.33 14.30 -14.96
CA SER A 10 0.85 13.46 -14.79
C SER A 10 1.83 13.69 -15.95
N SER A 11 3.13 13.61 -15.67
CA SER A 11 4.18 13.79 -16.69
C SER A 11 5.38 12.92 -16.34
N ARG A 12 5.68 11.93 -17.19
CA ARG A 12 6.90 11.11 -17.06
C ARG A 12 8.16 11.91 -17.38
N HIS A 13 8.03 12.95 -18.21
CA HIS A 13 9.12 13.88 -18.47
C HIS A 13 9.50 14.65 -17.20
N ASN A 14 8.53 15.25 -16.49
CA ASN A 14 8.80 16.00 -15.26
C ASN A 14 9.36 15.09 -14.15
N PHE A 15 8.90 13.83 -14.07
CA PHE A 15 9.52 12.85 -13.18
C PHE A 15 10.99 12.59 -13.53
N GLY A 16 11.33 12.52 -14.82
CA GLY A 16 12.71 12.36 -15.27
C GLY A 16 13.61 13.56 -14.96
N GLU A 17 13.04 14.76 -14.88
CA GLU A 17 13.78 15.99 -14.54
C GLU A 17 14.00 16.15 -13.03
N ASP A 18 12.99 15.84 -12.20
CA ASP A 18 13.09 15.90 -10.73
C ASP A 18 12.24 14.79 -10.07
N PRO A 19 12.81 13.59 -9.87
CA PRO A 19 12.05 12.46 -9.34
C PRO A 19 11.64 12.66 -7.87
N PHE A 20 12.49 13.29 -7.05
CA PHE A 20 12.18 13.54 -5.64
C PHE A 20 11.08 14.59 -5.50
N GLY A 21 11.24 15.73 -6.19
CA GLY A 21 10.23 16.78 -6.23
C GLY A 21 8.90 16.25 -6.76
N TYR A 22 8.93 15.53 -7.90
CA TYR A 22 7.73 14.95 -8.50
C TYR A 22 6.96 14.04 -7.53
N CYS A 23 7.67 13.18 -6.78
CA CYS A 23 7.04 12.27 -5.83
C CYS A 23 6.43 12.98 -4.60
N VAL A 24 6.96 14.12 -4.18
CA VAL A 24 6.37 14.91 -3.07
C VAL A 24 5.24 15.86 -3.51
N LEU A 25 4.96 15.97 -4.82
CA LEU A 25 3.89 16.81 -5.35
C LEU A 25 2.48 16.30 -5.01
N ALA A 26 2.30 15.08 -4.52
CA ALA A 26 0.98 14.54 -4.20
C ALA A 26 0.17 15.47 -3.27
N ARG A 27 0.79 15.97 -2.19
CA ARG A 27 0.18 16.96 -1.27
C ARG A 27 -0.14 18.28 -1.96
N HIS A 28 0.75 18.77 -2.82
CA HIS A 28 0.55 20.03 -3.54
C HIS A 28 -0.62 19.92 -4.54
N LYS A 29 -0.68 18.81 -5.29
CA LYS A 29 -1.76 18.53 -6.24
C LYS A 29 -3.10 18.38 -5.52
N LEU A 30 -3.13 17.67 -4.39
CA LEU A 30 -4.33 17.56 -3.59
C LEU A 30 -4.75 18.90 -3.00
N GLY A 31 -3.82 19.70 -2.45
CA GLY A 31 -4.13 21.03 -1.91
C GLY A 31 -4.70 21.98 -2.96
N LEU A 32 -4.18 21.94 -4.19
CA LEU A 32 -4.75 22.69 -5.32
C LEU A 32 -6.17 22.21 -5.67
N ALA A 33 -6.38 20.89 -5.73
CA ALA A 33 -7.71 20.31 -5.98
C ALA A 33 -8.71 20.67 -4.86
N SER A 34 -8.31 20.61 -3.59
CA SER A 34 -9.11 21.05 -2.44
C SER A 34 -9.48 22.52 -2.54
N THR A 35 -8.53 23.38 -2.91
CA THR A 35 -8.77 24.82 -3.09
C THR A 35 -9.78 25.08 -4.21
N ILE A 36 -9.68 24.37 -5.33
CA ILE A 36 -10.68 24.43 -6.43
C ILE A 36 -12.06 23.99 -5.95
N ALA A 37 -12.13 23.00 -5.05
CA ALA A 37 -13.37 22.49 -4.47
C ALA A 37 -13.95 23.38 -3.34
N GLY A 38 -13.34 24.54 -3.04
CA GLY A 38 -13.82 25.47 -2.01
C GLY A 38 -13.20 25.28 -0.62
N PHE A 39 -12.20 24.40 -0.48
CA PHE A 39 -11.47 24.15 0.77
C PHE A 39 -10.03 24.65 0.63
N PRO A 40 -9.74 25.93 0.95
CA PRO A 40 -8.43 26.52 0.69
C PRO A 40 -7.31 25.83 1.49
N VAL A 41 -6.23 25.48 0.80
CA VAL A 41 -5.01 24.88 1.39
C VAL A 41 -3.80 25.72 1.00
N ASP A 42 -3.01 26.15 1.98
CA ASP A 42 -1.78 26.92 1.75
C ASP A 42 -0.59 25.99 1.46
N ILE A 43 -0.41 25.69 0.17
CA ILE A 43 0.68 24.82 -0.30
C ILE A 43 2.07 25.45 -0.19
N THR A 44 2.17 26.76 0.12
CA THR A 44 3.47 27.44 0.29
C THR A 44 4.08 27.21 1.67
N LYS A 45 3.26 26.77 2.64
CA LYS A 45 3.69 26.38 3.97
C LYS A 45 4.01 24.88 4.05
N PRO A 46 4.81 24.45 5.04
CA PRO A 46 4.98 23.03 5.35
C PRO A 46 3.64 22.32 5.56
N ALA A 47 3.59 21.05 5.19
CA ALA A 47 2.38 20.25 5.36
C ALA A 47 1.99 20.14 6.83
N THR A 48 0.70 20.31 7.11
CA THR A 48 0.16 20.06 8.45
C THR A 48 -0.12 18.58 8.64
N GLU A 49 -0.22 18.15 9.89
CA GLU A 49 -0.60 16.77 10.20
C GLU A 49 -1.98 16.41 9.62
N ASN A 50 -2.93 17.35 9.64
CA ASN A 50 -4.27 17.15 9.10
C ASN A 50 -4.27 16.97 7.58
N GLU A 51 -3.43 17.73 6.88
CA GLU A 51 -3.22 17.56 5.43
C GLU A 51 -2.61 16.19 5.09
N LEU A 52 -1.63 15.75 5.90
CA LEU A 52 -0.96 14.47 5.67
C LEU A 52 -1.81 13.27 6.07
N LYS A 53 -2.74 13.41 7.02
CA LYS A 53 -3.72 12.38 7.41
C LYS A 53 -5.04 12.52 6.64
N ASN A 54 -5.00 13.05 5.42
CA ASN A 54 -6.17 13.12 4.55
C ASN A 54 -6.46 11.73 3.94
N PRO A 55 -7.68 11.16 4.10
CA PRO A 55 -8.02 9.85 3.53
C PRO A 55 -7.87 9.74 2.02
N VAL A 56 -8.13 10.81 1.27
CA VAL A 56 -7.95 10.81 -0.20
C VAL A 56 -6.48 10.66 -0.56
N LEU A 57 -5.59 11.32 0.19
CA LEU A 57 -4.14 11.18 0.00
C LEU A 57 -3.68 9.74 0.28
N TRP A 58 -4.22 9.09 1.30
CA TRP A 58 -3.86 7.72 1.66
C TRP A 58 -4.44 6.70 0.69
N LEU A 59 -5.71 6.82 0.29
CA LEU A 59 -6.33 5.92 -0.69
C LEU A 59 -5.66 6.02 -2.07
N THR A 60 -5.27 7.22 -2.50
CA THR A 60 -4.52 7.37 -3.76
C THR A 60 -3.13 6.73 -3.69
N GLN A 61 -2.45 6.79 -2.53
CA GLN A 61 -1.20 6.07 -2.31
C GLN A 61 -1.41 4.55 -2.29
N ALA A 62 -2.47 4.06 -1.64
CA ALA A 62 -2.82 2.64 -1.63
C ALA A 62 -3.06 2.13 -3.07
N HIS A 63 -3.80 2.88 -3.87
CA HIS A 63 -4.02 2.55 -5.27
C HIS A 63 -2.74 2.62 -6.12
N ALA A 64 -1.89 3.63 -5.91
CA ALA A 64 -0.60 3.70 -6.61
C ALA A 64 0.30 2.48 -6.30
N LEU A 65 0.27 1.97 -5.07
CA LEU A 65 0.99 0.76 -4.68
C LEU A 65 0.42 -0.51 -5.32
N SER A 66 -0.91 -0.63 -5.46
CA SER A 66 -1.50 -1.78 -6.15
C SER A 66 -1.15 -1.78 -7.63
N GLU A 67 -1.23 -0.62 -8.30
CA GLU A 67 -0.84 -0.48 -9.70
C GLU A 67 0.66 -0.77 -9.91
N ALA A 68 1.50 -0.32 -8.98
CA ALA A 68 2.93 -0.65 -9.00
C ALA A 68 3.18 -2.16 -8.82
N ALA A 69 2.45 -2.81 -7.91
CA ALA A 69 2.56 -4.25 -7.69
C ALA A 69 2.17 -5.04 -8.95
N ILE A 70 1.08 -4.66 -9.61
CA ILE A 70 0.63 -5.26 -10.88
C ILE A 70 1.72 -5.09 -11.94
N ALA A 71 2.22 -3.86 -12.14
CA ALA A 71 3.26 -3.58 -13.13
C ALA A 71 4.57 -4.36 -12.88
N VAL A 72 4.90 -4.65 -11.62
CA VAL A 72 6.04 -5.49 -11.23
C VAL A 72 5.73 -6.96 -11.57
N LEU A 73 4.60 -7.49 -11.10
CA LEU A 73 4.26 -8.92 -11.20
C LEU A 73 3.88 -9.38 -12.61
N GLU A 74 3.38 -8.49 -13.47
CA GLU A 74 3.08 -8.81 -14.88
C GLU A 74 4.32 -8.74 -15.79
N LYS A 75 5.37 -8.07 -15.34
CA LYS A 75 6.57 -7.88 -16.16
C LYS A 75 7.47 -9.10 -16.05
N ASP A 76 7.95 -9.57 -17.20
CA ASP A 76 9.08 -10.50 -17.28
C ASP A 76 10.40 -9.74 -17.01
N PRO A 77 11.05 -9.96 -15.85
CA PRO A 77 12.23 -9.20 -15.47
C PRO A 77 13.49 -9.67 -16.22
N ALA A 78 14.26 -8.71 -16.74
CA ALA A 78 15.50 -9.01 -17.46
C ALA A 78 16.67 -9.27 -16.48
N PHE A 79 16.84 -10.51 -16.02
CA PHE A 79 17.96 -10.95 -15.16
C PHE A 79 19.23 -11.36 -15.94
N GLY A 80 19.48 -10.76 -17.11
CA GLY A 80 20.57 -11.16 -18.00
C GLY A 80 21.97 -11.06 -17.39
N VAL A 81 22.14 -10.23 -16.35
CA VAL A 81 23.40 -10.06 -15.61
C VAL A 81 23.61 -11.09 -14.50
N ILE A 82 22.57 -11.86 -14.15
CA ILE A 82 22.61 -12.87 -13.09
C ILE A 82 22.96 -14.24 -13.70
N PRO A 83 23.91 -15.00 -13.09
CA PRO A 83 24.21 -16.36 -13.51
C PRO A 83 22.97 -17.25 -13.55
N SER A 84 22.87 -18.11 -14.57
CA SER A 84 21.71 -18.99 -14.76
C SER A 84 21.41 -19.86 -13.54
N SER A 85 22.44 -20.29 -12.81
CA SER A 85 22.31 -21.14 -11.62
C SER A 85 21.59 -20.49 -10.44
N ILE A 86 21.45 -19.16 -10.41
CA ILE A 86 20.79 -18.42 -9.32
C ILE A 86 19.70 -17.46 -9.82
N ARG A 87 19.35 -17.52 -11.11
CA ARG A 87 18.36 -16.63 -11.71
C ARG A 87 16.98 -16.80 -11.07
N ASP A 88 16.59 -18.05 -10.81
CA ASP A 88 15.28 -18.37 -10.22
C ASP A 88 15.18 -17.92 -8.75
N VAL A 89 16.31 -17.82 -8.04
CA VAL A 89 16.38 -17.22 -6.70
C VAL A 89 16.04 -15.72 -6.79
N CYS A 90 16.61 -15.03 -7.78
CA CYS A 90 16.33 -13.61 -8.03
C CYS A 90 14.86 -13.38 -8.43
N ASP A 91 14.29 -14.28 -9.22
CA ASP A 91 12.88 -14.23 -9.63
C ASP A 91 11.92 -14.39 -8.44
N SER A 92 12.21 -15.34 -7.55
CA SER A 92 11.43 -15.54 -6.32
C SER A 92 11.45 -14.29 -5.43
N GLN A 93 12.62 -13.63 -5.32
CA GLN A 93 12.76 -12.37 -4.58
C GLN A 93 12.06 -11.19 -5.28
N TYR A 94 12.08 -11.16 -6.61
CA TYR A 94 11.36 -10.15 -7.39
C TYR A 94 9.83 -10.25 -7.17
N CYS A 95 9.30 -11.48 -7.14
CA CYS A 95 7.90 -11.72 -6.77
C CYS A 95 7.59 -11.29 -5.32
N ALA A 96 8.52 -11.54 -4.38
CA ALA A 96 8.38 -11.09 -2.99
C ALA A 96 8.31 -9.55 -2.86
N VAL A 97 9.05 -8.81 -3.70
CA VAL A 97 8.93 -7.34 -3.79
C VAL A 97 7.53 -6.94 -4.26
N GLY A 98 6.98 -7.63 -5.26
CA GLY A 98 5.60 -7.42 -5.70
C GLY A 98 4.58 -7.64 -4.58
N LEU A 99 4.71 -8.74 -3.83
CA LEU A 99 3.84 -9.03 -2.67
C LEU A 99 3.97 -8.02 -1.54
N MET A 100 5.17 -7.48 -1.31
CA MET A 100 5.37 -6.38 -0.36
C MET A 100 4.59 -5.12 -0.79
N LEU A 101 4.59 -4.77 -2.08
CA LEU A 101 3.80 -3.64 -2.58
C LEU A 101 2.28 -3.87 -2.40
N VAL A 102 1.79 -5.09 -2.63
CA VAL A 102 0.40 -5.47 -2.31
C VAL A 102 0.12 -5.31 -0.82
N GLY A 103 1.02 -5.80 0.04
CA GLY A 103 0.89 -5.67 1.50
C GLY A 103 0.85 -4.21 1.96
N TYR A 104 1.72 -3.35 1.44
CA TYR A 104 1.69 -1.91 1.75
C TYR A 104 0.44 -1.23 1.24
N SER A 105 -0.05 -1.61 0.05
CA SER A 105 -1.31 -1.11 -0.49
C SER A 105 -2.47 -1.39 0.48
N LEU A 106 -2.59 -2.63 0.95
CA LEU A 106 -3.59 -3.03 1.95
C LEU A 106 -3.42 -2.29 3.28
N GLU A 107 -2.20 -2.18 3.80
CA GLU A 107 -1.95 -1.47 5.07
C GLU A 107 -2.46 -0.03 5.01
N ILE A 108 -2.07 0.70 3.95
CA ILE A 108 -2.44 2.11 3.79
C ILE A 108 -3.95 2.24 3.56
N CYS A 109 -4.56 1.36 2.77
CA CYS A 109 -6.00 1.35 2.55
C CYS A 109 -6.77 1.15 3.86
N LEU A 110 -6.38 0.16 4.67
CA LEU A 110 -7.01 -0.16 5.95
C LEU A 110 -6.88 1.00 6.95
N LYS A 111 -5.69 1.58 7.07
CA LYS A 111 -5.47 2.75 7.94
C LYS A 111 -6.23 3.97 7.46
N SER A 112 -6.35 4.19 6.14
CA SER A 112 -7.17 5.26 5.58
C SER A 112 -8.64 5.11 5.97
N MET A 113 -9.19 3.90 5.87
CA MET A 113 -10.56 3.63 6.31
C MET A 113 -10.74 3.87 7.82
N MET A 114 -9.73 3.57 8.65
CA MET A 114 -9.77 3.93 10.07
C MET A 114 -9.82 5.46 10.28
N ILE A 115 -9.03 6.23 9.52
CA ILE A 115 -9.09 7.71 9.58
C ILE A 115 -10.48 8.21 9.17
N MET A 116 -11.08 7.64 8.13
CA MET A 116 -12.44 8.00 7.71
C MET A 116 -13.47 7.72 8.80
N ARG A 117 -13.39 6.53 9.42
CA ARG A 117 -14.37 6.08 10.39
C ARG A 117 -14.25 6.76 11.76
N GLU A 118 -13.03 7.01 12.23
CA GLU A 118 -12.75 7.44 13.60
C GLU A 118 -12.26 8.89 13.68
N GLY A 119 -12.06 9.54 12.53
CA GLY A 119 -11.35 10.80 12.44
C GLY A 119 -9.86 10.70 12.77
N ILE A 120 -9.16 11.81 12.62
CA ILE A 120 -7.70 11.90 12.81
C ILE A 120 -7.30 11.58 14.26
N ASP A 121 -8.04 12.10 15.24
CA ASP A 121 -7.72 11.88 16.65
C ASP A 121 -8.06 10.45 17.11
N GLY A 122 -9.16 9.88 16.62
CA GLY A 122 -9.49 8.48 16.85
C GLY A 122 -8.44 7.54 16.26
N TYR A 123 -8.00 7.80 15.02
CA TYR A 123 -6.90 7.06 14.40
C TYR A 123 -5.61 7.13 15.23
N LYS A 124 -5.20 8.32 15.69
CA LYS A 124 -4.01 8.48 16.54
C LYS A 124 -4.09 7.66 17.83
N ALA A 125 -5.26 7.65 18.47
CA ALA A 125 -5.47 6.88 19.70
C ALA A 125 -5.33 5.37 19.44
N ILE A 126 -5.91 4.89 18.34
CA ILE A 126 -5.82 3.49 17.90
C ILE A 126 -4.37 3.13 17.56
N GLU A 127 -3.69 3.95 16.75
CA GLU A 127 -2.30 3.72 16.32
C GLU A 127 -1.34 3.68 17.51
N LYS A 128 -1.51 4.57 18.50
CA LYS A 128 -0.69 4.59 19.72
C LYS A 128 -0.86 3.32 20.56
N LYS A 129 -2.09 2.81 20.66
CA LYS A 129 -2.41 1.61 21.46
C LYS A 129 -1.93 0.33 20.78
N ASN A 130 -2.10 0.26 19.47
CA ASN A 130 -1.96 -0.98 18.73
C ASN A 130 -0.59 -1.07 18.06
N ARG A 131 -0.04 0.00 17.45
CA ARG A 131 1.21 -0.05 16.65
C ARG A 131 1.30 -1.28 15.71
N HIS A 132 0.16 -1.79 15.26
CA HIS A 132 0.10 -3.05 14.56
C HIS A 132 0.15 -2.78 13.04
N HIS A 133 1.20 -3.29 12.39
CA HIS A 133 1.25 -3.46 10.92
C HIS A 133 0.65 -4.82 10.51
N ARG A 134 0.00 -5.50 11.45
CA ARG A 134 -0.62 -6.81 11.24
C ARG A 134 -1.91 -6.64 10.45
N LEU A 135 -1.87 -6.95 9.16
CA LEU A 135 -2.96 -6.68 8.23
C LEU A 135 -4.27 -7.35 8.65
N HIS A 136 -4.21 -8.57 9.16
CA HIS A 136 -5.39 -9.30 9.64
C HIS A 136 -6.08 -8.62 10.84
N GLN A 137 -5.31 -7.93 11.69
CA GLN A 137 -5.87 -7.16 12.80
C GLN A 137 -6.40 -5.81 12.32
N LEU A 138 -5.69 -5.15 11.40
CA LEU A 138 -6.16 -3.91 10.78
C LEU A 138 -7.48 -4.12 10.03
N ALA A 139 -7.71 -5.30 9.45
CA ALA A 139 -8.92 -5.63 8.72
C ALA A 139 -10.09 -6.13 9.59
N SER A 140 -9.95 -6.16 10.93
CA SER A 140 -10.96 -6.77 11.82
C SER A 140 -12.34 -6.10 11.79
N PHE A 141 -12.42 -4.89 11.24
CA PHE A 141 -13.67 -4.17 11.07
C PHE A 141 -14.40 -4.46 9.76
N ILE A 142 -13.76 -5.14 8.82
CA ILE A 142 -14.38 -5.54 7.56
C ILE A 142 -15.22 -6.79 7.85
N PRO A 143 -16.54 -6.76 7.63
CA PRO A 143 -17.38 -7.92 7.83
C PRO A 143 -17.07 -9.00 6.78
N GLU A 144 -17.39 -10.24 7.10
CA GLU A 144 -17.41 -11.36 6.13
C GLU A 144 -16.05 -11.66 5.46
N LEU A 145 -14.92 -11.41 6.13
CA LEU A 145 -13.65 -12.00 5.73
C LEU A 145 -13.64 -13.49 6.02
N SER A 146 -13.34 -14.30 5.00
CA SER A 146 -13.22 -15.74 5.13
C SER A 146 -11.94 -16.12 5.91
N GLU A 147 -11.84 -17.37 6.36
CA GLU A 147 -10.60 -17.86 6.97
C GLU A 147 -9.41 -17.75 6.00
N LYS A 148 -9.64 -18.00 4.70
CA LYS A 148 -8.62 -17.83 3.65
C LYS A 148 -8.23 -16.36 3.47
N ASP A 149 -9.18 -15.42 3.54
CA ASP A 149 -8.87 -13.99 3.51
C ASP A 149 -7.96 -13.60 4.67
N LEU A 150 -8.29 -14.06 5.88
CA LEU A 150 -7.48 -13.80 7.08
C LEU A 150 -6.10 -14.45 7.00
N ALA A 151 -5.99 -15.65 6.43
CA ALA A 151 -4.73 -16.34 6.17
C ALA A 151 -3.86 -15.56 5.19
N ILE A 152 -4.42 -15.05 4.09
CA ILE A 152 -3.69 -14.19 3.14
C ILE A 152 -3.19 -12.92 3.81
N LEU A 153 -4.01 -12.25 4.63
CA LEU A 153 -3.58 -11.05 5.37
C LEU A 153 -2.45 -11.37 6.36
N LYS A 154 -2.47 -12.54 7.00
CA LYS A 154 -1.36 -13.01 7.85
C LYS A 154 -0.10 -13.22 7.01
N GLY A 155 -0.16 -13.95 5.89
CA GLY A 155 0.97 -14.15 4.99
C GLY A 155 1.58 -12.82 4.51
N LEU A 156 0.74 -11.92 3.98
CA LEU A 156 1.17 -10.59 3.51
C LEU A 156 1.77 -9.71 4.62
N THR A 157 1.41 -9.93 5.88
CA THR A 157 2.01 -9.21 7.02
C THR A 157 3.52 -9.47 7.09
N HIS A 158 3.98 -10.68 6.77
CA HIS A 158 5.42 -10.97 6.75
C HIS A 158 6.15 -10.18 5.65
N PHE A 159 5.54 -10.03 4.47
CA PHE A 159 6.12 -9.26 3.36
C PHE A 159 6.21 -7.75 3.66
N VAL A 160 5.22 -7.20 4.38
CA VAL A 160 5.25 -5.81 4.88
C VAL A 160 6.38 -5.59 5.89
N TYR A 161 6.63 -6.59 6.75
CA TYR A 161 7.61 -6.50 7.82
C TYR A 161 9.04 -6.80 7.39
N TRP A 162 9.29 -7.77 6.52
CA TRP A 162 10.67 -8.10 6.18
C TRP A 162 10.82 -8.89 4.88
N ALA A 163 9.91 -9.84 4.58
CA ALA A 163 10.16 -10.86 3.56
C ALA A 163 10.30 -10.31 2.13
N GLY A 164 9.76 -9.12 1.83
CA GLY A 164 10.01 -8.43 0.55
C GLY A 164 11.12 -7.37 0.59
N ARG A 165 11.75 -7.14 1.74
CA ARG A 165 12.80 -6.12 1.95
C ARG A 165 14.19 -6.71 2.03
N TYR A 166 14.35 -7.79 2.81
CA TYR A 166 15.64 -8.45 3.06
C TYR A 166 15.44 -9.96 3.24
N PRO A 167 16.43 -10.81 2.93
CA PRO A 167 16.34 -12.26 3.16
C PRO A 167 16.24 -12.67 4.64
N ASP A 168 16.77 -11.86 5.56
CA ASP A 168 16.73 -12.10 7.00
C ASP A 168 16.39 -10.77 7.72
N PRO A 169 15.38 -10.75 8.62
CA PRO A 169 15.07 -9.58 9.42
C PRO A 169 16.15 -9.24 10.48
N GLY A 170 17.15 -10.11 10.72
CA GLY A 170 18.22 -9.93 11.70
C GLY A 170 17.73 -9.91 13.15
N SER A 171 16.54 -10.46 13.39
CA SER A 171 15.82 -10.38 14.68
C SER A 171 15.52 -11.73 15.32
N GLY A 172 16.14 -12.82 14.82
CA GLY A 172 15.91 -14.18 15.32
C GLY A 172 14.50 -14.69 15.01
N ARG A 173 14.05 -14.48 13.77
CA ARG A 173 12.72 -14.85 13.28
C ARG A 173 12.80 -15.70 12.01
N GLU A 174 13.80 -16.57 11.96
CA GLU A 174 14.03 -17.49 10.86
C GLU A 174 12.80 -18.41 10.67
N ASP A 175 12.14 -18.78 11.77
CA ASP A 175 10.92 -19.59 11.78
C ASP A 175 9.72 -18.89 11.09
N ASP A 176 9.70 -17.54 11.00
CA ASP A 176 8.64 -16.80 10.30
C ASP A 176 8.60 -17.13 8.79
N VAL A 177 9.70 -17.67 8.22
CA VAL A 177 9.74 -18.15 6.83
C VAL A 177 8.85 -19.39 6.67
N GLU A 178 8.92 -20.32 7.63
CA GLU A 178 8.12 -21.55 7.61
C GLU A 178 6.63 -21.23 7.75
N ASP A 179 6.29 -20.21 8.53
CA ASP A 179 4.91 -19.74 8.66
C ASP A 179 4.31 -19.31 7.31
N ILE A 180 5.05 -18.59 6.47
CA ILE A 180 4.58 -18.18 5.13
C ILE A 180 4.27 -19.42 4.29
N PHE A 181 5.19 -20.38 4.29
CA PHE A 181 5.03 -21.62 3.53
C PHE A 181 3.82 -22.43 4.03
N ASN A 182 3.72 -22.65 5.34
CA ASN A 182 2.64 -23.40 5.96
C ASN A 182 1.27 -22.77 5.69
N ILE A 183 1.15 -21.44 5.83
CA ILE A 183 -0.09 -20.71 5.52
C ILE A 183 -0.45 -20.87 4.04
N SER A 184 0.52 -20.75 3.15
CA SER A 184 0.29 -20.87 1.70
C SER A 184 -0.19 -22.26 1.31
N GLU A 185 0.43 -23.30 1.86
CA GLU A 185 0.09 -24.70 1.58
C GLU A 185 -1.24 -25.12 2.22
N GLU A 186 -1.50 -24.76 3.49
CA GLU A 186 -2.75 -25.11 4.18
C GLU A 186 -3.97 -24.56 3.45
N TYR A 187 -3.90 -23.29 3.01
CA TYR A 187 -5.02 -22.60 2.39
C TYR A 187 -4.99 -22.61 0.85
N GLN A 188 -3.95 -23.21 0.25
CA GLN A 188 -3.74 -23.25 -1.20
C GLN A 188 -3.88 -21.84 -1.81
N ILE A 189 -3.09 -20.90 -1.30
CA ILE A 189 -3.18 -19.48 -1.67
C ILE A 189 -2.56 -19.27 -3.05
N SER A 190 -3.36 -18.74 -3.97
CA SER A 190 -2.93 -18.34 -5.32
C SER A 190 -2.83 -16.82 -5.45
N ALA A 191 -2.11 -16.34 -6.48
CA ALA A 191 -2.10 -14.92 -6.83
C ALA A 191 -3.53 -14.38 -7.08
N LYS A 192 -4.40 -15.18 -7.69
CA LYS A 192 -5.82 -14.82 -7.89
C LYS A 192 -6.52 -14.54 -6.56
N ASP A 193 -6.27 -15.35 -5.53
CA ASP A 193 -6.87 -15.13 -4.21
C ASP A 193 -6.38 -13.81 -3.59
N ILE A 194 -5.09 -13.53 -3.70
CA ILE A 194 -4.45 -12.29 -3.21
C ILE A 194 -5.10 -11.05 -3.84
N PHE A 195 -5.22 -11.01 -5.17
CA PHE A 195 -5.82 -9.88 -5.88
C PHE A 195 -7.35 -9.80 -5.69
N THR A 196 -8.02 -10.93 -5.48
CA THR A 196 -9.43 -10.96 -5.10
C THR A 196 -9.64 -10.28 -3.73
N LEU A 197 -8.82 -10.62 -2.75
CA LEU A 197 -8.84 -9.99 -1.44
C LEU A 197 -8.50 -8.50 -1.50
N LEU A 198 -7.48 -8.12 -2.28
CA LEU A 198 -7.12 -6.71 -2.50
C LEU A 198 -8.32 -5.92 -2.99
N THR A 199 -9.00 -6.43 -4.02
CA THR A 199 -10.21 -5.83 -4.58
C THR A 199 -11.31 -5.72 -3.52
N LYS A 200 -11.57 -6.78 -2.76
CA LYS A 200 -12.57 -6.81 -1.68
C LYS A 200 -12.31 -5.73 -0.61
N VAL A 201 -11.07 -5.62 -0.13
CA VAL A 201 -10.69 -4.61 0.88
C VAL A 201 -10.80 -3.20 0.32
N MET A 202 -10.33 -2.97 -0.90
CA MET A 202 -10.41 -1.65 -1.53
C MET A 202 -11.85 -1.22 -1.82
N GLN A 203 -12.70 -2.12 -2.30
CA GLN A 203 -14.12 -1.83 -2.52
C GLN A 203 -14.84 -1.46 -1.22
N TYR A 204 -14.47 -2.07 -0.09
CA TYR A 204 -15.05 -1.75 1.20
C TYR A 204 -14.80 -0.29 1.64
N SER A 205 -13.77 0.37 1.10
CA SER A 205 -13.54 1.80 1.36
C SER A 205 -14.69 2.69 0.87
N LEU A 206 -15.41 2.28 -0.18
CA LEU A 206 -16.60 2.97 -0.67
C LEU A 206 -17.73 2.89 0.35
N CYS A 207 -17.94 1.71 0.96
CA CYS A 207 -18.94 1.53 2.01
C CYS A 207 -18.65 2.37 3.26
N ILE A 208 -17.37 2.62 3.58
CA ILE A 208 -16.98 3.52 4.67
C ILE A 208 -17.22 4.98 4.27
N ALA A 209 -16.90 5.35 3.02
CA ALA A 209 -17.13 6.70 2.51
C ALA A 209 -18.61 7.10 2.54
N GLU A 210 -19.52 6.17 2.21
CA GLU A 210 -20.98 6.41 2.23
C GLU A 210 -21.56 6.61 3.64
N LYS A 211 -20.84 6.16 4.68
CA LYS A 211 -21.26 6.24 6.09
C LYS A 211 -20.68 7.46 6.82
N THR A 212 -19.81 8.23 6.17
CA THR A 212 -19.08 9.37 6.74
C THR A 212 -19.62 10.67 6.16
#